data_AF-A0A444R410-F1
#
_entry.id   AF-A0A444R410-F1
#
_cell.length_a   1.000
_cell.length_b   1.000
_cell.length_c   1.000
_cell.angle_alpha   90.00
_cell.angle_beta   90.00
_cell.angle_gamma   90.00
#
_symmetry.space_group_name_H-M   'P 1'
#
loop_
_entity.id
_entity.type
_entity.pdbx_description
1 polymer ?
#
loop_
_entity_poly.entity_id
_entity_poly.type
_entity_poly.pdbx_seq_one_letter_code
_entity_poly.pdbx_strand_id
1 'polypeptide(L)'
;MTMEILTAILVIITGIYAFLTYKMSRISERTAQIMNEQTEAMSRPYIIIQPMVRPHSQFLYLKIYNSGKTPALNVKLELDKDFYQFDEPTKNLKETSVFTSTIDSLAPNQELFFALGQGWVIFGESKNPLPQQFTITATYS
;
A
#
# COMPACT_ATOMS: atom_id res chain seq x y z
N MET A 1 58.74 -23.18 30.95
CA MET A 1 58.21 -24.15 29.98
C MET A 1 56.73 -24.48 30.16
N THR A 2 56.28 -25.17 31.22
CA THR A 2 54.86 -25.59 31.34
C THR A 2 53.86 -24.42 31.39
N MET A 3 54.16 -23.36 32.13
CA MET A 3 53.34 -22.14 32.18
C MET A 3 53.29 -21.38 30.84
N GLU A 4 54.41 -21.31 30.11
CA GLU A 4 54.48 -20.64 28.82
C GLU A 4 53.68 -21.39 27.75
N ILE A 5 53.72 -22.73 27.77
CA ILE A 5 52.93 -23.59 26.88
C ILE A 5 51.43 -23.40 27.14
N LEU A 6 51.02 -23.37 28.42
CA LEU A 6 49.62 -23.16 28.79
C LEU A 6 49.11 -21.78 28.35
N THR A 7 49.93 -20.75 28.52
CA THR A 7 49.61 -19.37 28.11
C THR A 7 49.50 -19.25 26.59
N ALA A 8 50.42 -19.88 25.84
CA ALA A 8 50.38 -19.91 24.39
C ALA A 8 49.09 -20.58 23.85
N ILE A 9 48.68 -21.70 24.46
CA ILE A 9 47.42 -22.38 24.12
C ILE A 9 46.22 -21.48 24.38
N LEU A 10 46.19 -20.77 25.52
CA LEU A 10 45.09 -19.86 25.86
C LEU A 10 44.95 -18.72 24.84
N VAL A 11 46.07 -18.14 24.40
CA VAL A 11 46.08 -17.05 23.39
C VAL A 11 45.53 -17.55 22.06
N ILE A 12 45.90 -18.76 21.64
CA ILE A 12 45.37 -19.38 20.40
C ILE A 12 43.86 -19.57 20.52
N ILE A 13 43.37 -20.12 21.63
CA ILE A 13 41.92 -20.31 21.85
C ILE A 13 41.20 -18.97 21.82
N THR A 14 41.75 -17.95 22.49
CA THR A 14 41.15 -16.61 22.54
C THR A 14 41.10 -15.97 21.14
N GLY A 15 42.14 -16.15 20.33
CA GLY A 15 42.16 -15.71 18.93
C GLY A 15 41.08 -16.39 18.08
N ILE A 16 40.85 -17.69 18.28
CA ILE A 16 39.76 -18.43 17.61
C ILE A 16 38.39 -17.88 18.04
N TYR A 17 38.17 -17.64 19.34
CA TYR A 17 36.94 -17.04 19.84
C TYR A 17 36.70 -15.65 19.27
N ALA A 18 37.72 -14.79 19.23
CA ALA A 18 37.63 -13.46 18.65
C ALA A 18 37.27 -13.52 17.15
N PHE A 19 37.87 -14.44 16.40
CA PHE A 19 37.57 -14.65 14.99
C PHE A 19 36.13 -15.13 14.75
N LEU A 20 35.67 -16.13 15.52
CA LEU A 20 34.30 -16.64 15.44
C LEU A 20 33.27 -15.56 15.81
N THR A 21 33.56 -14.77 16.84
CA THR A 21 32.70 -13.65 17.28
C THR A 21 32.62 -12.57 16.22
N TYR A 22 33.77 -12.19 15.63
CA TYR A 22 33.81 -11.23 14.52
C TYR A 22 33.01 -11.73 13.31
N LYS A 23 33.15 -13.02 12.96
CA LYS A 23 32.38 -13.64 11.88
C LYS A 23 30.88 -13.63 12.18
N MET A 24 30.46 -13.93 13.41
CA MET A 24 29.05 -13.86 13.82
C MET A 24 28.50 -12.44 13.73
N SER A 25 29.22 -11.44 14.26
CA SER A 25 28.80 -10.02 14.19
C SER A 25 28.53 -9.59 12.76
N ARG A 26 29.43 -9.94 11.82
CA ARG A 26 29.29 -9.61 10.41
C ARG A 26 28.11 -10.31 9.73
N ILE A 27 27.74 -11.51 10.18
CA ILE A 27 26.55 -12.23 9.69
C ILE A 27 25.29 -11.55 10.23
N SER A 28 25.25 -11.21 11.51
CA SER A 28 24.13 -10.52 12.15
C SER A 28 23.82 -9.17 11.49
N GLU A 29 24.85 -8.40 11.13
CA GLU A 29 24.68 -7.15 10.38
C GLU A 29 23.98 -7.36 9.03
N ARG A 30 24.40 -8.40 8.28
CA ARG A 30 23.79 -8.74 6.99
C ARG A 30 22.36 -9.24 7.16
N THR A 31 22.10 -10.06 8.17
CA THR A 31 20.74 -10.52 8.47
C THR A 31 19.83 -9.36 8.82
N ALA A 32 20.29 -8.39 9.63
CA ALA A 32 19.52 -7.20 9.98
C ALA A 32 19.20 -6.35 8.74
N GLN A 33 20.15 -6.19 7.81
CA GLN A 33 19.92 -5.48 6.55
C GLN A 33 18.84 -6.16 5.68
N ILE A 34 18.96 -7.48 5.47
CA ILE A 34 17.97 -8.26 4.72
C ILE A 34 16.60 -8.17 5.38
N MET A 35 16.55 -8.21 6.72
CA MET A 35 15.31 -8.14 7.49
C MET A 35 14.65 -6.76 7.39
N ASN A 36 15.44 -5.68 7.32
CA ASN A 36 14.94 -4.32 7.09
C ASN A 36 14.35 -4.17 5.68
N GLU A 37 15.03 -4.66 4.64
CA GLU A 37 14.52 -4.62 3.27
C GLU A 37 13.22 -5.43 3.13
N GLN A 38 13.16 -6.61 3.76
CA GLN A 38 11.95 -7.43 3.82
C GLN A 38 10.83 -6.73 4.60
N THR A 39 11.15 -6.06 5.71
CA THR A 39 10.17 -5.30 6.49
C THR A 39 9.63 -4.13 5.68
N GLU A 40 10.49 -3.37 5.01
CA GLU A 40 10.08 -2.25 4.17
C GLU A 40 9.13 -2.71 3.06
N ALA A 41 9.50 -3.75 2.31
CA ALA A 41 8.67 -4.31 1.24
C ALA A 41 7.34 -4.87 1.77
N MET A 42 7.34 -5.52 2.94
CA MET A 42 6.11 -6.02 3.57
C MET A 42 5.26 -4.93 4.22
N SER A 43 5.85 -3.80 4.55
CA SER A 43 5.21 -2.68 5.24
C SER A 43 4.66 -1.60 4.30
N ARG A 44 4.79 -1.77 2.98
CA ARG A 44 4.24 -0.80 2.03
C ARG A 44 2.71 -0.94 1.93
N PRO A 45 1.97 0.17 2.08
CA PRO A 45 0.55 0.18 1.77
C PRO A 45 0.34 0.07 0.25
N TYR A 46 -0.74 -0.60 -0.16
CA TYR A 46 -1.10 -0.78 -1.56
C TYR A 46 -2.55 -0.36 -1.76
N ILE A 47 -2.77 0.79 -2.39
CA ILE A 47 -4.12 1.24 -2.72
C ILE A 47 -4.52 0.69 -4.08
N ILE A 48 -5.62 -0.06 -4.11
CA ILE A 48 -6.22 -0.60 -5.31
C ILE A 48 -7.50 0.16 -5.61
N ILE A 49 -7.61 0.62 -6.86
CA ILE A 49 -8.79 1.30 -7.39
C ILE A 49 -9.32 0.44 -8.53
N GLN A 50 -10.56 -0.02 -8.42
CA GLN A 50 -11.15 -0.89 -9.43
C GLN A 50 -12.66 -0.67 -9.59
N PRO A 51 -13.20 -0.81 -10.81
CA PRO A 51 -14.63 -0.97 -11.00
C PRO A 51 -15.08 -2.34 -10.49
N MET A 52 -16.28 -2.40 -9.94
CA MET A 52 -16.88 -3.63 -9.43
C MET A 52 -18.36 -3.69 -9.81
N VAL A 53 -18.80 -4.85 -10.29
CA VAL A 53 -20.22 -5.18 -10.43
C VAL A 53 -20.59 -6.12 -9.29
N ARG A 54 -21.63 -5.79 -8.52
CA ARG A 54 -22.15 -6.72 -7.52
C ARG A 54 -22.97 -7.82 -8.22
N PRO A 55 -22.82 -9.09 -7.83
CA PRO A 55 -23.69 -10.16 -8.32
C PRO A 55 -25.16 -9.79 -8.13
N HIS A 56 -26.00 -10.09 -9.12
CA HIS A 56 -27.44 -9.80 -9.10
C HIS A 56 -27.80 -8.30 -9.01
N SER A 57 -26.88 -7.41 -9.35
CA SER A 57 -27.09 -5.96 -9.39
C SER A 57 -26.69 -5.41 -10.75
N GLN A 58 -27.49 -4.50 -11.30
CA GLN A 58 -27.21 -3.81 -12.55
C GLN A 58 -26.38 -2.53 -12.35
N PHE A 59 -25.99 -2.25 -11.10
CA PHE A 59 -25.15 -1.11 -10.73
C PHE A 59 -23.66 -1.43 -10.87
N LEU A 60 -22.95 -0.47 -11.47
CA LEU A 60 -21.50 -0.36 -11.42
C LEU A 60 -21.09 0.43 -10.18
N TYR A 61 -20.04 -0.04 -9.53
CA TYR A 61 -19.45 0.59 -8.37
C TYR A 61 -17.97 0.86 -8.60
N LEU A 62 -17.46 1.87 -7.92
CA LEU A 62 -16.04 2.11 -7.76
C LEU A 62 -15.65 1.68 -6.36
N LYS A 63 -14.66 0.78 -6.29
CA LYS A 63 -14.07 0.30 -5.05
C LYS A 63 -12.64 0.80 -4.95
N ILE A 64 -12.33 1.50 -3.86
CA ILE A 64 -10.97 1.93 -3.50
C ILE A 64 -10.65 1.30 -2.16
N TYR A 65 -9.56 0.54 -2.05
CA TYR A 65 -9.21 -0.14 -0.81
C TYR A 65 -7.72 -0.33 -0.66
N ASN A 66 -7.26 -0.44 0.59
CA ASN A 66 -5.88 -0.77 0.90
C ASN A 66 -5.71 -2.29 0.98
N SER A 67 -5.04 -2.90 0.02
CA SER A 67 -4.69 -4.33 0.02
C SER A 67 -3.39 -4.64 0.74
N GLY A 68 -2.66 -3.61 1.18
CA GLY A 68 -1.43 -3.73 1.96
C GLY A 68 -1.68 -4.19 3.39
N LYS A 69 -0.58 -4.53 4.10
CA LYS A 69 -0.62 -4.98 5.51
C LYS A 69 -0.51 -3.84 6.51
N THR A 70 -0.29 -2.62 6.03
CA THR A 70 -0.10 -1.40 6.83
C THR A 70 -1.07 -0.31 6.39
N PRO A 71 -1.40 0.64 7.27
CA PRO A 71 -2.23 1.78 6.89
C PRO A 71 -1.52 2.65 5.87
N ALA A 72 -2.26 3.14 4.86
CA ALA A 72 -1.79 4.19 3.98
C ALA A 72 -2.05 5.53 4.66
N LEU A 73 -1.02 6.37 4.81
CA LEU A 73 -1.15 7.65 5.50
C LEU A 73 -1.26 8.80 4.51
N ASN A 74 -1.95 9.86 4.92
CA ASN A 74 -2.13 11.10 4.15
C ASN A 74 -2.59 10.82 2.71
N VAL A 75 -3.57 9.94 2.54
CA VAL A 75 -4.05 9.51 1.23
C VAL A 75 -4.78 10.66 0.56
N LYS A 76 -4.27 11.09 -0.59
CA LYS A 76 -4.90 12.07 -1.47
C LYS A 76 -5.37 11.35 -2.72
N LEU A 77 -6.67 11.44 -3.01
CA LEU A 77 -7.28 10.88 -4.22
C LEU A 77 -7.66 12.02 -5.14
N GLU A 78 -7.36 11.90 -6.42
CA GLU A 78 -7.70 12.90 -7.44
C GLU A 78 -8.33 12.21 -8.64
N LEU A 79 -9.44 12.77 -9.13
CA LEU A 79 -10.13 12.30 -10.32
C LEU A 79 -9.89 13.29 -11.46
N ASP A 80 -9.41 12.81 -12.61
CA ASP A 80 -9.05 13.67 -13.75
C ASP A 80 -10.27 14.37 -14.37
N LYS A 81 -11.38 13.64 -14.52
CA LYS A 81 -12.60 14.09 -15.21
C LYS A 81 -13.79 14.15 -14.25
N ASP A 82 -14.76 15.00 -14.56
CA ASP A 82 -16.04 14.97 -13.84
C ASP A 82 -16.78 13.66 -14.14
N PHE A 83 -17.45 13.14 -13.11
CA PHE A 83 -18.27 11.94 -13.23
C PHE A 83 -19.55 12.13 -12.43
N TYR A 84 -20.66 12.37 -13.12
CA TYR A 84 -21.96 12.64 -12.51
C TYR A 84 -22.70 11.33 -12.24
N GLN A 85 -22.67 10.87 -10.98
CA GLN A 85 -23.24 9.59 -10.58
C GLN A 85 -24.72 9.52 -10.95
N PHE A 86 -25.16 8.39 -11.49
CA PHE A 86 -26.54 8.16 -11.96
C PHE A 86 -27.06 9.15 -13.01
N ASP A 87 -26.18 9.87 -13.72
CA ASP A 87 -26.54 11.01 -14.59
C ASP A 87 -27.29 12.13 -13.84
N GLU A 88 -26.98 12.33 -12.55
CA GLU A 88 -27.52 13.42 -11.74
C GLU A 88 -26.54 14.61 -11.67
N PRO A 89 -26.95 15.84 -12.06
CA PRO A 89 -26.06 17.01 -12.11
C PRO A 89 -25.55 17.46 -10.74
N THR A 90 -26.21 17.07 -9.65
CA THR A 90 -25.80 17.41 -8.28
C THR A 90 -24.87 16.39 -7.64
N LYS A 91 -24.57 15.27 -8.33
CA LYS A 91 -23.78 14.16 -7.79
C LYS A 91 -22.47 13.96 -8.55
N ASN A 92 -21.67 15.02 -8.65
CA ASN A 92 -20.33 14.90 -9.21
C ASN A 92 -19.42 14.18 -8.21
N LEU A 93 -18.93 12.99 -8.59
CA LEU A 93 -18.02 12.19 -7.78
C LEU A 93 -16.73 12.96 -7.45
N LYS A 94 -16.23 13.76 -8.40
CA LYS A 94 -15.00 14.55 -8.26
C LYS A 94 -15.07 15.58 -7.12
N GLU A 95 -16.27 16.06 -6.82
CA GLU A 95 -16.51 17.09 -5.79
C GLU A 95 -16.75 16.49 -4.40
N THR A 96 -16.81 15.16 -4.28
CA THR A 96 -16.98 14.54 -2.97
C THR A 96 -15.74 14.74 -2.08
N SER A 97 -15.95 14.71 -0.76
CA SER A 97 -14.87 14.98 0.21
C SER A 97 -13.65 14.07 0.00
N VAL A 98 -13.87 12.83 -0.42
CA VAL A 98 -12.81 11.85 -0.66
C VAL A 98 -11.83 12.26 -1.77
N PHE A 99 -12.28 13.03 -2.78
CA PHE A 99 -11.43 13.51 -3.87
C PHE A 99 -10.97 14.97 -3.72
N THR A 100 -11.46 15.66 -2.69
CA THR A 100 -11.14 17.08 -2.43
C THR A 100 -10.34 17.30 -1.14
N SER A 101 -10.37 16.33 -0.22
CA SER A 101 -9.65 16.37 1.05
C SER A 101 -8.69 15.19 1.20
N THR A 102 -7.71 15.34 2.08
CA THR A 102 -6.76 14.28 2.42
C THR A 102 -7.37 13.39 3.50
N ILE A 103 -7.23 12.08 3.34
CA ILE A 103 -7.61 11.09 4.33
C ILE A 103 -6.38 10.80 5.20
N ASP A 104 -6.49 11.06 6.50
CA ASP A 104 -5.35 10.89 7.44
C ASP A 104 -4.79 9.46 7.41
N SER A 105 -5.69 8.47 7.41
CA SER A 105 -5.31 7.07 7.40
C SER A 105 -6.35 6.19 6.72
N LEU A 106 -5.92 5.31 5.81
CA LEU A 106 -6.72 4.24 5.25
C LEU A 106 -6.15 2.90 5.70
N ALA A 107 -6.82 2.26 6.67
CA ALA A 107 -6.35 1.05 7.31
C ALA A 107 -6.31 -0.16 6.34
N PRO A 108 -5.51 -1.20 6.64
CA PRO A 108 -5.53 -2.45 5.87
C PRO A 108 -6.94 -3.02 5.69
N ASN A 109 -7.29 -3.39 4.47
CA ASN A 109 -8.60 -3.89 4.05
C ASN A 109 -9.76 -2.90 4.22
N GLN A 110 -9.50 -1.65 4.58
CA GLN A 110 -10.55 -0.63 4.62
C GLN A 110 -10.94 -0.26 3.19
N GLU A 111 -12.25 -0.19 2.96
CA GLU A 111 -12.82 0.01 1.63
C GLU A 111 -13.67 1.30 1.60
N LEU A 112 -13.50 2.06 0.52
CA LEU A 112 -14.39 3.12 0.10
C LEU A 112 -15.17 2.63 -1.11
N PHE A 113 -16.49 2.80 -1.07
CA PHE A 113 -17.39 2.21 -2.03
C PHE A 113 -18.36 3.27 -2.56
N PHE A 114 -18.30 3.54 -3.87
CA PHE A 114 -19.11 4.56 -4.52
C PHE A 114 -19.98 3.90 -5.59
N ALA A 115 -21.28 4.17 -5.57
CA ALA A 115 -22.18 3.73 -6.62
C ALA A 115 -22.05 4.67 -7.83
N LEU A 116 -21.62 4.16 -8.97
CA LEU A 116 -21.45 4.98 -10.17
C LEU A 116 -22.80 5.19 -10.89
N GLY A 117 -23.58 4.11 -11.00
CA GLY A 117 -24.86 4.13 -11.72
C GLY A 117 -25.19 2.78 -12.33
N GLN A 118 -26.37 2.66 -12.93
CA GLN A 118 -26.77 1.48 -13.70
C GLN A 118 -26.02 1.42 -15.03
N GLY A 119 -25.71 0.22 -15.50
CA GLY A 119 -24.98 0.03 -16.76
C GLY A 119 -25.60 0.75 -17.95
N TRP A 120 -26.94 0.70 -18.12
CA TRP A 120 -27.61 1.39 -19.22
C TRP A 120 -27.59 2.91 -19.10
N VAL A 121 -27.38 3.46 -17.89
CA VAL A 121 -27.21 4.91 -17.69
C VAL A 121 -25.80 5.30 -18.07
N ILE A 122 -24.79 4.56 -17.58
CA ILE A 122 -23.38 4.87 -17.83
C ILE A 122 -22.99 4.67 -19.29
N PHE A 123 -23.54 3.66 -19.97
CA PHE A 123 -23.24 3.35 -21.36
C PHE A 123 -24.29 3.88 -22.35
N GLY A 124 -25.34 4.53 -21.86
CA GLY A 124 -26.41 5.11 -22.68
C GLY A 124 -26.16 6.55 -23.07
N GLU A 125 -27.19 7.21 -23.60
CA GLU A 125 -27.17 8.66 -23.81
C GLU A 125 -27.29 9.37 -22.46
N SER A 126 -26.33 10.24 -22.17
CA SER A 126 -26.22 10.97 -20.91
C SER A 126 -26.40 12.47 -21.15
N LYS A 127 -27.07 13.15 -20.23
CA LYS A 127 -27.18 14.62 -20.25
C LYS A 127 -26.00 15.30 -19.56
N ASN A 128 -25.30 14.59 -18.69
CA ASN A 128 -24.14 15.07 -17.97
C ASN A 128 -22.85 14.33 -18.38
N PRO A 129 -21.66 14.87 -18.04
CA PRO A 129 -20.40 14.17 -18.23
C PRO A 129 -20.33 12.80 -17.52
N LEU A 130 -20.40 11.72 -18.30
CA LEU A 130 -20.22 10.33 -17.85
C LEU A 130 -19.11 9.67 -18.67
N PRO A 131 -17.83 9.96 -18.38
CA PRO A 131 -16.73 9.41 -19.16
C PRO A 131 -16.61 7.90 -18.95
N GLN A 132 -16.55 7.14 -20.05
CA GLN A 132 -16.28 5.70 -20.02
C GLN A 132 -14.84 5.37 -19.60
N GLN A 133 -13.94 6.35 -19.69
CA GLN A 133 -12.54 6.23 -19.29
C GLN A 133 -12.12 7.48 -18.51
N PHE A 134 -11.62 7.27 -17.30
CA PHE A 134 -11.10 8.28 -16.40
C PHE A 134 -9.98 7.68 -15.56
N THR A 135 -9.18 8.54 -14.94
CA THR A 135 -8.02 8.17 -14.13
C THR A 135 -8.23 8.68 -12.72
N ILE A 136 -8.03 7.79 -11.75
CA ILE A 136 -7.94 8.16 -10.34
C ILE A 136 -6.48 8.01 -9.93
N THR A 137 -5.90 9.11 -9.45
CA THR A 137 -4.54 9.12 -8.91
C THR A 137 -4.61 9.04 -7.40
N ALA A 138 -3.91 8.07 -6.81
CA ALA A 138 -3.74 7.96 -5.37
C ALA A 138 -2.30 8.33 -4.99
N THR A 139 -2.14 9.33 -4.13
CA THR A 139 -0.86 9.71 -3.54
C THR A 139 -0.91 9.46 -2.04
N TYR A 140 0.08 8.76 -1.49
CA TYR A 140 0.10 8.37 -0.08
C TYR A 140 1.53 8.11 0.40
N SER A 141 1.71 8.05 1.72
CA SER A 141 2.99 7.72 2.39
C SER A 141 2.86 6.45 3.23
#